data_AF-A0A931DCW6-F1
#
_entry.id   AF-A0A931DCW6-F1
#
_cell.length_a   1.000
_cell.length_b   1.000
_cell.length_c   1.000
_cell.angle_alpha   90.00
_cell.angle_beta   90.00
_cell.angle_gamma   90.00
#
_symmetry.space_group_name_H-M   'P 1'
#
loop_
_entity.id
_entity.type
_entity.pdbx_description
1 polymer ?
#
loop_
_entity_poly.entity_id
_entity_poly.type
_entity_poly.pdbx_seq_one_letter_code
_entity_poly.pdbx_strand_id
1 'polypeptide(L)'
;MTEPTPYERRWLDVLDELRHCSDPDLQMTWDHQGPLTVEPADAHSAFGTLAQQDGVLLDPALQKCFLRFDGLGACWGYGEEETDPLFAGEFSLSPLAQAIRRQPPVERYPDPSPEQLELLVELRDFDGTPMGGVGSISSLRIKQGGVHNPEIWFSDGELGVHRMDIDLCGYLDALRVTKGAYGWQYLFTDVSLTEEDHEVTAEFLTEMLAVFPDLFPAHDYEPLRARLAERLR
;
A
#
# COMPACT_ATOMS: atom_id res chain seq x y z
N MET A 1 8.58 12.99 23.86
CA MET A 1 8.42 12.20 22.63
C MET A 1 7.26 11.27 22.85
N THR A 2 6.30 11.21 21.91
CA THR A 2 5.16 10.31 22.01
C THR A 2 5.62 8.89 21.72
N GLU A 3 5.25 7.91 22.54
CA GLU A 3 5.61 6.52 22.28
C GLU A 3 4.75 5.93 21.15
N PRO A 4 5.34 5.10 20.26
CA PRO A 4 4.57 4.41 19.23
C PRO A 4 3.62 3.38 19.86
N THR A 5 2.46 3.18 19.24
CA THR A 5 1.53 2.10 19.59
C THR A 5 2.14 0.73 19.21
N PRO A 6 1.60 -0.40 19.69
CA PRO A 6 2.03 -1.71 19.20
C PRO A 6 1.88 -1.91 17.69
N TYR A 7 0.90 -1.25 17.04
CA TYR A 7 0.73 -1.32 15.59
C TYR A 7 1.81 -0.51 14.86
N GLU A 8 2.09 0.71 15.34
CA GLU A 8 3.13 1.57 14.79
C GLU A 8 4.53 0.98 14.97
N ARG A 9 4.80 0.28 16.08
CA ARG A 9 6.06 -0.45 16.27
C ARG A 9 6.27 -1.49 15.17
N ARG A 10 5.24 -2.26 14.81
CA ARG A 10 5.34 -3.23 13.70
C ARG A 10 5.69 -2.57 12.36
N TRP A 11 5.35 -1.30 12.16
CA TRP A 11 5.72 -0.55 10.97
C TRP A 11 7.16 -0.02 11.02
N LEU A 12 7.63 0.37 12.20
CA LEU A 12 9.05 0.69 12.41
C LEU A 12 9.91 -0.54 12.17
N ASP A 13 9.48 -1.70 12.68
CA ASP A 13 10.18 -2.97 12.49
C ASP A 13 10.34 -3.32 10.99
N VAL A 14 9.37 -2.99 10.13
CA VAL A 14 9.45 -3.23 8.68
C VAL A 14 10.55 -2.40 8.02
N LEU A 15 10.67 -1.11 8.37
CA LEU A 15 11.78 -0.29 7.87
C LEU A 15 13.12 -0.78 8.43
N ASP A 16 13.15 -1.20 9.69
CA ASP A 16 14.37 -1.72 10.30
C ASP A 16 14.79 -3.07 9.69
N GLU A 17 13.84 -3.93 9.31
CA GLU A 17 14.10 -5.16 8.53
C GLU A 17 14.75 -4.83 7.18
N LEU A 18 14.23 -3.84 6.45
CA LEU A 18 14.80 -3.41 5.16
C LEU A 18 16.21 -2.79 5.33
N ARG A 19 16.38 -1.90 6.31
CA ARG A 19 17.64 -1.19 6.58
C ARG A 19 18.79 -2.10 7.00
N HIS A 20 18.46 -3.16 7.74
CA HIS A 20 19.44 -4.04 8.37
C HIS A 20 19.44 -5.45 7.78
N CYS A 21 18.77 -5.65 6.63
CA CYS A 21 18.92 -6.87 5.87
C CYS A 21 20.40 -7.09 5.54
N SER A 22 20.95 -8.24 5.91
CA SER A 22 22.37 -8.55 5.71
C SER A 22 22.68 -9.13 4.32
N ASP A 23 21.64 -9.42 3.55
CA ASP A 23 21.79 -9.95 2.21
C ASP A 23 22.31 -8.85 1.27
N PRO A 24 23.48 -9.04 0.62
CA PRO A 24 24.10 -8.01 -0.20
C PRO A 24 23.31 -7.70 -1.48
N ASP A 25 22.43 -8.59 -1.91
CA ASP A 25 21.64 -8.42 -3.13
C ASP A 25 20.42 -7.53 -2.87
N LEU A 26 20.05 -7.30 -1.60
CA LEU A 26 19.02 -6.33 -1.23
C LEU A 26 19.62 -4.94 -1.03
N GLN A 27 19.21 -4.00 -1.88
CA GLN A 27 19.69 -2.62 -1.83
C GLN A 27 18.53 -1.66 -1.61
N MET A 28 18.61 -0.89 -0.52
CA MET A 28 17.67 0.19 -0.24
C MET A 28 18.18 1.49 -0.84
N THR A 29 17.42 2.08 -1.76
CA THR A 29 17.80 3.31 -2.46
C THR A 29 17.21 4.55 -1.80
N TRP A 30 16.09 4.40 -1.10
CA TRP A 30 15.43 5.47 -0.36
C TRP A 30 14.60 4.92 0.80
N ASP A 31 14.55 5.67 1.90
CA ASP A 31 13.59 5.45 2.97
C ASP A 31 13.11 6.77 3.59
N HIS A 32 11.92 6.71 4.18
CA HIS A 32 11.35 7.83 4.90
C HIS A 32 10.58 7.36 6.12
N GLN A 33 10.87 8.00 7.24
CA GLN A 33 10.16 7.83 8.49
C GLN A 33 9.85 9.20 9.08
N GLY A 34 8.64 9.69 8.80
CA GLY A 34 8.13 10.91 9.39
C GLY A 34 7.95 10.77 10.91
N PRO A 35 8.00 11.88 11.67
CA PRO A 35 7.72 11.84 13.10
C PRO A 35 6.28 11.39 13.36
N LEU A 36 6.04 10.86 14.56
CA LEU A 36 4.67 10.69 15.05
C LEU A 36 4.03 12.06 15.25
N THR A 37 2.87 12.27 14.64
CA THR A 37 2.06 13.46 14.84
C THR A 37 1.57 13.53 16.30
N VAL A 38 1.63 14.73 16.88
CA VAL A 38 1.17 14.98 18.25
C VAL A 38 -0.34 15.19 18.28
N GLU A 39 -0.90 15.72 17.19
CA GLU A 39 -2.32 16.01 17.04
C GLU A 39 -2.80 15.47 15.68
N PRO A 40 -3.84 14.62 15.67
CA PRO A 40 -4.56 14.08 16.83
C PRO A 40 -3.71 13.06 17.62
N ALA A 41 -3.78 13.11 18.96
CA ALA A 41 -2.96 12.26 19.83
C ALA A 41 -3.25 10.74 19.69
N ASP A 42 -4.48 10.39 19.28
CA ASP A 42 -4.98 9.03 19.12
C ASP A 42 -5.97 8.88 17.95
N ALA A 43 -6.26 7.62 17.59
CA ALA A 43 -7.14 7.26 16.49
C ALA A 43 -8.59 7.72 16.69
N HIS A 44 -9.09 7.73 17.93
CA HIS A 44 -10.45 8.15 18.24
C HIS A 44 -10.64 9.64 17.95
N SER A 45 -9.70 10.46 18.41
CA SER A 45 -9.65 11.90 18.17
C SER A 45 -9.48 12.22 16.68
N ALA A 46 -8.67 11.44 15.96
CA ALA A 46 -8.51 11.57 14.52
C ALA A 46 -9.82 11.34 13.77
N PHE A 47 -10.54 10.27 14.12
CA PHE A 47 -11.80 9.91 13.46
C PHE A 47 -12.90 10.90 13.82
N GLY A 48 -12.94 11.39 15.06
CA GLY A 48 -13.83 12.48 15.47
C GLY A 48 -13.60 13.77 14.67
N THR A 49 -12.34 14.10 14.41
CA THR A 49 -11.97 15.26 13.58
C THR A 49 -12.45 15.09 12.13
N LEU A 50 -12.21 13.93 11.52
CA LEU A 50 -12.69 13.61 10.17
C LEU A 50 -14.22 13.69 10.06
N ALA A 51 -14.92 13.18 11.07
CA ALA A 51 -16.38 13.24 11.13
C ALA A 51 -16.90 14.68 11.20
N GLN A 52 -16.29 15.52 12.04
CA GLN A 52 -16.75 16.89 12.27
C GLN A 52 -16.37 17.85 11.14
N GLN A 53 -15.15 17.73 10.60
CA GLN A 53 -14.60 18.69 9.64
C GLN A 53 -14.84 18.27 8.20
N ASP A 54 -14.74 16.97 7.92
CA ASP A 54 -14.73 16.43 6.56
C ASP A 54 -16.03 15.66 6.22
N GLY A 55 -16.92 15.47 7.21
CA GLY A 55 -18.17 14.70 7.05
C GLY A 55 -17.94 13.20 6.86
N VAL A 56 -16.71 12.73 7.05
CA VAL A 56 -16.31 11.34 6.80
C VAL A 56 -16.42 10.53 8.08
N LEU A 57 -17.33 9.56 8.08
CA LEU A 57 -17.55 8.64 9.19
C LEU A 57 -16.90 7.29 8.85
N LEU A 58 -15.77 7.00 9.48
CA LEU A 58 -15.06 5.72 9.32
C LEU A 58 -15.51 4.70 10.37
N ASP A 59 -15.50 3.42 9.99
CA ASP A 59 -15.74 2.31 10.90
C ASP A 59 -14.72 2.34 12.07
N PRO A 60 -15.17 2.43 13.35
CA PRO A 60 -14.29 2.41 14.51
C PRO A 60 -13.33 1.21 14.56
N ALA A 61 -13.66 0.09 13.91
CA ALA A 61 -12.77 -1.08 13.83
C ALA A 61 -11.43 -0.75 13.17
N LEU A 62 -11.35 0.30 12.33
CA LEU A 62 -10.12 0.74 11.68
C LEU A 62 -9.13 1.43 12.64
N GLN A 63 -9.57 1.85 13.82
CA GLN A 63 -8.69 2.50 14.81
C GLN A 63 -7.54 1.60 15.25
N LYS A 64 -7.70 0.27 15.16
CA LYS A 64 -6.66 -0.72 15.50
C LYS A 64 -5.43 -0.66 14.59
N CYS A 65 -5.60 -0.17 13.36
CA CYS A 65 -4.55 -0.07 12.35
C CYS A 65 -4.21 1.38 11.99
N PHE A 66 -4.63 2.33 12.81
CA PHE A 66 -4.32 3.75 12.62
C PHE A 66 -2.82 4.02 12.83
N LEU A 67 -2.23 4.82 11.94
CA LEU A 67 -0.84 5.25 11.99
C LEU A 67 -0.76 6.75 12.19
N ARG A 68 0.03 7.20 13.17
CA ARG A 68 0.27 8.63 13.43
C ARG A 68 1.50 9.19 12.74
N PHE A 69 2.24 8.39 11.98
CA PHE A 69 3.38 8.89 11.21
C PHE A 69 2.93 9.99 10.23
N ASP A 70 3.71 11.06 10.10
CA ASP A 70 3.51 12.10 9.07
C ASP A 70 3.84 11.61 7.64
N GLY A 71 4.47 10.44 7.56
CA GLY A 71 4.75 9.71 6.33
C GLY A 71 5.60 8.48 6.65
N LEU A 72 5.49 7.44 5.83
CA LEU A 72 6.33 6.25 5.94
C LEU A 72 6.57 5.67 4.55
N GLY A 73 7.81 5.37 4.18
CA GLY A 73 8.08 4.83 2.86
C GLY A 73 9.45 4.20 2.74
N ALA A 74 9.60 3.38 1.71
CA ALA A 74 10.88 2.81 1.30
C ALA A 74 10.85 2.53 -0.21
N CYS A 75 12.02 2.56 -0.83
CA CYS A 75 12.29 2.10 -2.18
C CYS A 75 13.53 1.22 -2.14
N TRP A 76 13.44 0.02 -2.72
CA TRP A 76 14.50 -0.98 -2.68
C TRP A 76 14.45 -1.90 -3.90
N GLY A 77 15.57 -2.55 -4.19
CA GLY A 77 15.71 -3.58 -5.22
C GLY A 77 16.39 -4.82 -4.66
N TYR A 78 16.13 -5.97 -5.28
CA TYR A 78 16.82 -7.22 -5.01
C TYR A 78 17.42 -7.78 -6.31
N GLY A 79 18.72 -8.08 -6.32
CA GLY A 79 19.44 -8.64 -7.45
C GLY A 79 20.82 -8.02 -7.67
N GLU A 80 21.47 -8.36 -8.78
CA GLU A 80 22.81 -7.87 -9.09
C GLU A 80 22.80 -6.35 -9.40
N GLU A 81 23.67 -5.60 -8.71
CA GLU A 81 23.76 -4.12 -8.77
C GLU A 81 24.05 -3.56 -10.18
N GLU A 82 24.68 -4.35 -11.06
CA GLU A 82 25.04 -3.93 -12.42
C GLU A 82 23.92 -4.16 -13.45
N THR A 83 22.80 -4.77 -13.06
CA THR A 83 21.66 -5.09 -13.92
C THR A 83 20.35 -4.57 -13.35
N ASP A 84 19.27 -4.63 -14.14
CA ASP A 84 17.93 -4.41 -13.60
C ASP A 84 17.66 -5.41 -12.45
N PRO A 85 17.06 -4.97 -11.33
CA PRO A 85 16.82 -5.83 -10.20
C PRO A 85 15.90 -7.00 -10.59
N LEU A 86 16.15 -8.18 -10.04
CA LEU A 86 15.33 -9.37 -10.23
C LEU A 86 13.87 -9.12 -9.82
N PHE A 87 13.71 -8.41 -8.71
CA PHE A 87 12.45 -7.77 -8.32
C PHE A 87 12.76 -6.57 -7.42
N ALA A 88 11.82 -5.67 -7.30
CA ALA A 88 11.97 -4.45 -6.51
C ALA A 88 10.67 -4.12 -5.79
N GLY A 89 10.73 -3.16 -4.87
CA GLY A 89 9.55 -2.71 -4.17
C GLY A 89 9.65 -1.25 -3.77
N GLU A 90 8.47 -0.64 -3.67
CA GLU A 90 8.32 0.71 -3.18
C GLU A 90 6.97 0.88 -2.49
N PHE A 91 6.95 1.67 -1.43
CA PHE A 91 5.73 2.22 -0.86
C PHE A 91 5.99 3.62 -0.28
N SER A 92 4.93 4.43 -0.24
CA SER A 92 4.94 5.78 0.29
C SER A 92 3.57 6.11 0.89
N LEU A 93 3.42 5.69 2.14
CA LEU A 93 2.20 5.85 2.91
C LEU A 93 2.03 7.29 3.36
N SER A 94 0.84 7.80 3.03
CA SER A 94 0.34 9.09 3.48
C SER A 94 -0.55 8.90 4.71
N PRO A 95 -0.48 9.80 5.71
CA PRO A 95 -1.34 9.71 6.89
C PRO A 95 -2.82 9.67 6.47
N LEU A 96 -3.63 8.79 7.07
CA LEU A 96 -5.02 8.58 6.67
C LEU A 96 -5.83 9.89 6.60
N ALA A 97 -5.69 10.75 7.61
CA ALA A 97 -6.39 12.03 7.64
C ALA A 97 -5.91 13.00 6.53
N GLN A 98 -4.65 12.93 6.14
CA GLN A 98 -4.13 13.69 5.02
C GLN A 98 -4.67 13.13 3.70
N ALA A 99 -4.63 11.81 3.51
CA ALA A 99 -5.10 11.13 2.32
C ALA A 99 -6.58 11.48 2.02
N ILE A 100 -7.46 11.40 3.01
CA ILE A 100 -8.90 11.72 2.86
C ILE A 100 -9.14 13.14 2.34
N ARG A 101 -8.27 14.09 2.72
CA ARG A 101 -8.36 15.51 2.34
C ARG A 101 -7.71 15.83 1.00
N ARG A 102 -7.04 14.87 0.36
CA ARG A 102 -6.47 15.07 -0.98
C ARG A 102 -7.55 15.26 -2.02
N GLN A 103 -7.16 15.87 -3.14
CA GLN A 103 -8.03 15.94 -4.30
C GLN A 103 -8.18 14.55 -4.92
N PRO A 104 -9.34 14.23 -5.52
CA PRO A 104 -9.50 13.00 -6.26
C PRO A 104 -8.59 12.98 -7.49
N PRO A 105 -8.09 11.79 -7.91
CA PRO A 105 -7.09 11.66 -8.97
C PRO A 105 -7.67 11.74 -10.39
N VAL A 106 -8.66 12.59 -10.64
CA VAL A 106 -9.35 12.68 -11.94
C VAL A 106 -8.39 13.03 -13.06
N GLU A 107 -7.40 13.89 -12.78
CA GLU A 107 -6.42 14.36 -13.78
C GLU A 107 -5.50 13.25 -14.33
N ARG A 108 -5.40 12.09 -13.65
CA ARG A 108 -4.61 10.94 -14.12
C ARG A 108 -5.26 10.20 -15.29
N TYR A 109 -6.56 10.40 -15.52
CA TYR A 109 -7.32 9.65 -16.51
C TYR A 109 -7.86 10.60 -17.58
N PRO A 110 -7.26 10.66 -18.79
CA PRO A 110 -7.78 11.46 -19.88
C PRO A 110 -9.11 10.89 -20.36
N ASP A 111 -10.12 11.75 -20.52
CA ASP A 111 -11.45 11.40 -21.05
C ASP A 111 -12.15 10.20 -20.34
N PRO A 112 -12.31 10.24 -19.00
CA PRO A 112 -12.95 9.15 -18.29
C PRO A 112 -14.41 9.01 -18.71
N SER A 113 -14.88 7.77 -18.83
CA SER A 113 -16.33 7.52 -18.98
C SER A 113 -17.11 8.12 -17.80
N PRO A 114 -18.40 8.46 -17.95
CA PRO A 114 -19.21 8.95 -16.84
C PRO A 114 -19.16 8.04 -15.60
N GLU A 115 -19.23 6.73 -15.79
CA GLU A 115 -19.17 5.74 -14.72
C GLU A 115 -17.78 5.71 -14.04
N GLN A 116 -16.71 5.83 -14.83
CA GLN A 116 -15.35 5.93 -14.28
C GLN A 116 -15.17 7.24 -13.51
N LEU A 117 -15.68 8.36 -14.02
CA LEU A 117 -15.62 9.65 -13.35
C LEU A 117 -16.32 9.61 -11.99
N GLU A 118 -17.51 8.99 -11.90
CA GLU A 118 -18.24 8.78 -10.65
C GLU A 118 -17.40 8.01 -9.61
N LEU A 119 -16.63 7.01 -10.03
CA LEU A 119 -15.69 6.33 -9.16
C LEU A 119 -14.52 7.24 -8.76
N LEU A 120 -13.86 7.86 -9.74
CA LEU A 120 -12.63 8.63 -9.54
C LEU A 120 -12.81 9.81 -8.56
N VAL A 121 -13.96 10.47 -8.57
CA VAL A 121 -14.23 11.60 -7.64
C VAL A 121 -14.31 11.15 -6.17
N GLU A 122 -14.57 9.87 -5.93
CA GLU A 122 -14.63 9.26 -4.58
C GLU A 122 -13.26 8.74 -4.12
N LEU A 123 -12.26 8.63 -5.01
CA LEU A 123 -10.95 8.07 -4.68
C LEU A 123 -10.02 9.08 -4.00
N ARG A 124 -9.23 8.60 -3.04
CA ARG A 124 -8.22 9.37 -2.29
C ARG A 124 -6.94 8.57 -2.16
N ASP A 125 -5.88 9.02 -2.82
CA ASP A 125 -4.59 8.32 -2.84
C ASP A 125 -3.93 8.36 -1.47
N PHE A 126 -3.50 7.19 -0.99
CA PHE A 126 -2.87 7.04 0.32
C PHE A 126 -1.56 6.27 0.29
N ASP A 127 -1.30 5.50 -0.76
CA ASP A 127 -0.02 4.83 -1.00
C ASP A 127 0.36 4.95 -2.48
N GLY A 128 1.65 4.94 -2.77
CA GLY A 128 2.15 4.93 -4.14
C GLY A 128 3.66 4.82 -4.24
N THR A 129 4.16 4.91 -5.46
CA THR A 129 5.56 4.64 -5.81
C THR A 129 6.25 5.85 -6.48
N PRO A 130 6.45 6.97 -5.76
CA PRO A 130 6.97 8.21 -6.34
C PRO A 130 8.44 8.16 -6.82
N MET A 131 9.25 7.22 -6.34
CA MET A 131 10.69 7.13 -6.60
C MET A 131 11.01 6.25 -7.80
N GLY A 132 10.41 5.06 -7.88
CA GLY A 132 10.60 4.10 -8.97
C GLY A 132 9.82 4.47 -10.23
N GLY A 133 8.82 5.33 -10.12
CA GLY A 133 8.08 5.86 -11.27
C GLY A 133 7.20 4.83 -11.98
N VAL A 134 6.93 3.67 -11.36
CA VAL A 134 6.11 2.59 -11.93
C VAL A 134 4.61 2.90 -11.98
N GLY A 135 4.20 4.12 -11.60
CA GLY A 135 2.81 4.59 -11.69
C GLY A 135 1.81 3.91 -10.75
N SER A 136 2.27 2.97 -9.91
CA SER A 136 1.44 2.21 -8.98
C SER A 136 0.94 3.09 -7.84
N ILE A 137 -0.39 3.19 -7.70
CA ILE A 137 -1.07 4.01 -6.69
C ILE A 137 -2.22 3.20 -6.09
N SER A 138 -2.34 3.24 -4.76
CA SER A 138 -3.51 2.73 -4.06
C SER A 138 -4.34 3.86 -3.45
N SER A 139 -5.65 3.75 -3.62
CA SER A 139 -6.62 4.78 -3.27
C SER A 139 -7.71 4.22 -2.36
N LEU A 140 -8.15 5.04 -1.40
CA LEU A 140 -9.34 4.83 -0.60
C LEU A 140 -10.56 5.35 -1.35
N ARG A 141 -11.63 4.57 -1.44
CA ARG A 141 -12.92 5.08 -1.87
C ARG A 141 -13.68 5.64 -0.68
N ILE A 142 -13.77 6.96 -0.60
CA ILE A 142 -14.43 7.68 0.49
C ILE A 142 -15.84 8.07 0.06
N LYS A 143 -16.83 7.50 0.76
CA LYS A 143 -18.25 7.80 0.53
C LYS A 143 -18.75 8.80 1.57
N GLN A 144 -19.58 9.74 1.11
CA GLN A 144 -20.27 10.67 1.99
C GLN A 144 -21.55 10.03 2.53
N GLY A 145 -21.89 10.33 3.78
CA GLY A 145 -23.14 9.87 4.40
C GLY A 145 -23.08 8.44 4.92
N GLY A 146 -22.71 8.29 6.20
CA GLY A 146 -22.77 7.03 6.93
C GLY A 146 -21.39 6.47 7.29
N VAL A 147 -21.39 5.66 8.36
CA VAL A 147 -20.19 4.94 8.81
C VAL A 147 -19.83 3.87 7.77
N HIS A 148 -18.58 3.87 7.30
CA HIS A 148 -18.11 2.88 6.34
C HIS A 148 -16.65 2.47 6.55
N ASN A 149 -16.32 1.29 6.03
CA ASN A 149 -14.94 0.85 5.81
C ASN A 149 -14.61 1.12 4.33
N PRO A 150 -13.64 2.00 4.01
CA PRO A 150 -13.33 2.35 2.63
C PRO A 150 -12.94 1.13 1.79
N GLU A 151 -13.48 1.05 0.56
CA GLU A 151 -12.95 0.12 -0.43
C GLU A 151 -11.54 0.57 -0.83
N ILE A 152 -10.63 -0.38 -1.04
CA ILE A 152 -9.30 -0.09 -1.57
C ILE A 152 -9.29 -0.37 -3.07
N TRP A 153 -8.71 0.56 -3.83
CA TRP A 153 -8.58 0.48 -5.26
C TRP A 153 -7.11 0.64 -5.64
N PHE A 154 -6.64 -0.17 -6.57
CA PHE A 154 -5.28 -0.15 -7.10
C PHE A 154 -5.29 0.28 -8.56
N SER A 155 -4.35 1.14 -8.94
CA SER A 155 -4.11 1.51 -10.33
C SER A 155 -2.61 1.47 -10.61
N ASP A 156 -2.23 0.84 -11.71
CA ASP A 156 -0.86 0.85 -12.25
C ASP A 156 -0.73 1.75 -13.49
N GLY A 157 -1.69 2.67 -13.67
CA GLY A 157 -1.71 3.62 -14.78
C GLY A 157 -2.25 3.01 -16.09
N GLU A 158 -1.58 2.00 -16.62
CA GLU A 158 -1.85 1.49 -17.98
C GLU A 158 -3.02 0.50 -18.04
N LEU A 159 -3.22 -0.31 -17.00
CA LEU A 159 -4.18 -1.43 -17.02
C LEU A 159 -5.50 -1.09 -16.30
N GLY A 160 -5.60 0.14 -15.81
CA GLY A 160 -6.83 0.75 -15.31
C GLY A 160 -6.87 0.85 -13.78
N VAL A 161 -8.07 0.67 -13.22
CA VAL A 161 -8.33 0.78 -11.78
C VAL A 161 -9.09 -0.45 -11.31
N HIS A 162 -8.51 -1.18 -10.37
CA HIS A 162 -9.00 -2.46 -9.91
C HIS A 162 -9.40 -2.36 -8.43
N ARG A 163 -10.60 -2.82 -8.12
CA ARG A 163 -11.01 -2.97 -6.72
C ARG A 163 -10.21 -4.11 -6.09
N MET A 164 -9.73 -3.90 -4.88
CA MET A 164 -9.08 -4.94 -4.10
C MET A 164 -10.06 -5.60 -3.13
N ASP A 165 -9.96 -6.92 -2.98
CA ASP A 165 -10.63 -7.73 -1.96
C ASP A 165 -9.80 -7.75 -0.66
N ILE A 166 -9.58 -6.55 -0.12
CA ILE A 166 -8.91 -6.32 1.15
C ILE A 166 -9.40 -5.00 1.77
N ASP A 167 -9.49 -4.95 3.10
CA ASP A 167 -9.80 -3.71 3.82
C ASP A 167 -8.51 -2.91 4.14
N LEU A 168 -8.65 -1.70 4.67
CA LEU A 168 -7.48 -0.85 4.99
C LEU A 168 -6.51 -1.52 5.97
N CYS A 169 -6.99 -2.20 7.02
CA CYS A 169 -6.09 -2.84 7.96
C CYS A 169 -5.36 -4.03 7.32
N GLY A 170 -6.07 -4.82 6.52
CA GLY A 170 -5.50 -5.90 5.73
C GLY A 170 -4.50 -5.39 4.71
N TYR A 171 -4.78 -4.27 4.03
CA TYR A 171 -3.86 -3.64 3.09
C TYR A 171 -2.55 -3.27 3.77
N LEU A 172 -2.64 -2.57 4.90
CA LEU A 172 -1.49 -2.19 5.69
C LEU A 172 -0.72 -3.43 6.18
N ASP A 173 -1.41 -4.47 6.61
CA ASP A 173 -0.76 -5.72 7.04
C ASP A 173 -0.09 -6.48 5.90
N ALA A 174 -0.71 -6.56 4.73
CA ALA A 174 -0.14 -7.15 3.53
C ALA A 174 1.08 -6.36 3.07
N LEU A 175 1.01 -5.03 3.06
CA LEU A 175 2.11 -4.16 2.68
C LEU A 175 3.34 -4.34 3.59
N ARG A 176 3.16 -4.60 4.89
CA ARG A 176 4.28 -4.94 5.80
C ARG A 176 4.98 -6.24 5.41
N VAL A 177 4.21 -7.26 4.99
CA VAL A 177 4.73 -8.58 4.63
C VAL A 177 5.41 -8.53 3.25
N THR A 178 4.80 -7.84 2.30
CA THR A 178 5.30 -7.69 0.91
C THR A 178 6.36 -6.60 0.79
N LYS A 179 6.50 -5.73 1.79
CA LYS A 179 7.45 -4.60 1.81
C LYS A 179 7.31 -3.67 0.59
N GLY A 180 6.13 -3.64 -0.02
CA GLY A 180 5.86 -2.87 -1.23
C GLY A 180 6.42 -3.47 -2.53
N ALA A 181 6.77 -4.77 -2.54
CA ALA A 181 7.21 -5.46 -3.76
C ALA A 181 6.26 -5.23 -4.93
N TYR A 182 6.76 -4.76 -6.07
CA TYR A 182 5.91 -4.30 -7.17
C TYR A 182 4.87 -5.36 -7.60
N GLY A 183 3.65 -4.90 -7.86
CA GLY A 183 2.55 -5.74 -8.28
C GLY A 183 1.87 -6.56 -7.17
N TRP A 184 2.32 -6.49 -5.91
CA TRP A 184 1.73 -7.28 -4.81
C TRP A 184 0.22 -7.05 -4.65
N GLN A 185 -0.27 -5.87 -5.04
CA GLN A 185 -1.68 -5.51 -5.00
C GLN A 185 -2.54 -6.44 -5.87
N TYR A 186 -2.00 -6.95 -6.99
CA TYR A 186 -2.70 -7.89 -7.87
C TYR A 186 -3.08 -9.21 -7.19
N LEU A 187 -2.38 -9.61 -6.13
CA LEU A 187 -2.77 -10.78 -5.31
C LEU A 187 -4.16 -10.60 -4.66
N PHE A 188 -4.64 -9.37 -4.58
CA PHE A 188 -5.90 -8.99 -3.97
C PHE A 188 -6.92 -8.40 -4.96
N THR A 189 -6.69 -8.43 -6.28
CA THR A 189 -7.67 -7.95 -7.28
C THR A 189 -8.17 -9.11 -8.14
N ASP A 190 -9.33 -9.01 -8.78
CA ASP A 190 -9.87 -10.10 -9.61
C ASP A 190 -9.18 -10.31 -10.97
N VAL A 191 -7.98 -9.75 -11.16
CA VAL A 191 -7.19 -9.81 -12.39
C VAL A 191 -6.52 -11.19 -12.53
N SER A 192 -6.39 -11.67 -13.77
CA SER A 192 -5.56 -12.84 -14.08
C SER A 192 -4.12 -12.41 -14.35
N LEU A 193 -3.17 -13.04 -13.68
CA LEU A 193 -1.74 -12.84 -13.93
C LEU A 193 -1.20 -13.72 -15.06
N THR A 194 -2.07 -14.46 -15.77
CA THR A 194 -1.69 -15.27 -16.95
C THR A 194 -1.77 -14.49 -18.26
N GLU A 195 -2.34 -13.29 -18.24
CA GLU A 195 -2.46 -12.44 -19.42
C GLU A 195 -1.10 -11.80 -19.76
N GLU A 196 -0.84 -11.55 -21.05
CA GLU A 196 0.47 -11.06 -21.53
C GLU A 196 0.89 -9.75 -20.85
N ASP A 197 -0.07 -8.87 -20.56
CA ASP A 197 0.17 -7.58 -19.89
C ASP A 197 0.65 -7.72 -18.43
N HIS A 198 0.57 -8.94 -17.85
CA HIS A 198 0.93 -9.22 -16.45
C HIS A 198 2.12 -10.19 -16.29
N GLU A 199 2.76 -10.64 -17.36
CA GLU A 199 3.85 -11.64 -17.32
C GLU A 199 4.99 -11.21 -16.38
N VAL A 200 5.48 -9.98 -16.52
CA VAL A 200 6.55 -9.44 -15.66
C VAL A 200 6.12 -9.37 -14.19
N THR A 201 4.86 -9.01 -13.93
CA THR A 201 4.32 -8.96 -12.57
C THR A 201 4.25 -10.37 -11.96
N ALA A 202 3.84 -11.37 -12.74
CA ALA A 202 3.79 -12.75 -12.31
C ALA A 202 5.19 -13.29 -11.95
N GLU A 203 6.19 -12.99 -12.77
CA GLU A 203 7.60 -13.35 -12.53
C GLU A 203 8.11 -12.67 -11.25
N PHE A 204 7.94 -11.36 -11.11
CA PHE A 204 8.37 -10.60 -9.94
C PHE A 204 7.77 -11.15 -8.64
N LEU A 205 6.47 -11.45 -8.63
CA LEU A 205 5.80 -12.00 -7.45
C LEU A 205 6.25 -13.42 -7.14
N THR A 206 6.54 -14.22 -8.16
CA THR A 206 7.05 -15.58 -8.01
C THR A 206 8.44 -15.57 -7.38
N GLU A 207 9.35 -14.75 -7.90
CA GLU A 207 10.71 -14.61 -7.38
C GLU A 207 10.72 -14.01 -5.97
N MET A 208 9.94 -12.94 -5.74
CA MET A 208 9.80 -12.35 -4.41
C MET A 208 9.33 -13.39 -3.38
N LEU A 209 8.28 -14.17 -3.70
CA LEU A 209 7.78 -15.18 -2.76
C LEU A 209 8.73 -16.37 -2.62
N ALA A 210 9.63 -16.62 -3.56
CA ALA A 210 10.69 -17.62 -3.39
C ALA A 210 11.77 -17.14 -2.40
N VAL A 211 12.18 -15.87 -2.49
CA VAL A 211 13.30 -15.29 -1.76
C VAL A 211 12.93 -14.75 -0.37
N PHE A 212 11.76 -14.11 -0.23
CA PHE A 212 11.35 -13.42 0.99
C PHE A 212 11.34 -14.25 2.28
N PRO A 213 10.97 -15.54 2.28
CA PRO A 213 11.04 -16.35 3.50
C PRO A 213 12.45 -16.46 4.08
N ASP A 214 13.49 -16.39 3.25
CA ASP A 214 14.88 -16.44 3.70
C ASP A 214 15.36 -15.05 4.16
N LEU A 215 15.00 -13.99 3.45
CA LEU A 215 15.34 -12.60 3.83
C LEU A 215 14.62 -12.13 5.09
N PHE A 216 13.35 -12.48 5.23
CA PHE A 216 12.45 -11.98 6.27
C PHE A 216 11.63 -13.12 6.91
N PRO A 217 12.28 -14.06 7.61
CA PRO A 217 11.66 -15.30 8.10
C PRO A 217 10.60 -15.11 9.19
N ALA A 218 10.40 -13.89 9.69
CA ALA A 218 9.42 -13.58 10.73
C ALA A 218 7.97 -13.53 10.21
N HIS A 219 7.75 -13.53 8.89
CA HIS A 219 6.43 -13.38 8.27
C HIS A 219 5.91 -14.70 7.69
N ASP A 220 4.58 -14.83 7.65
CA ASP A 220 3.91 -15.95 6.99
C ASP A 220 3.57 -15.58 5.55
N TYR A 221 4.17 -16.29 4.60
CA TYR A 221 4.00 -16.08 3.16
C TYR A 221 2.97 -17.01 2.51
N GLU A 222 2.48 -18.03 3.22
CA GLU A 222 1.54 -19.01 2.66
C GLU A 222 0.24 -18.36 2.12
N PRO A 223 -0.38 -17.37 2.80
CA PRO A 223 -1.55 -16.70 2.25
C PRO A 223 -1.27 -15.98 0.93
N LEU A 224 -0.08 -15.41 0.76
CA LEU A 224 0.33 -14.73 -0.47
C LEU A 224 0.62 -15.74 -1.58
N ARG A 225 1.27 -16.88 -1.28
CA ARG A 225 1.46 -17.97 -2.23
C ARG A 225 0.14 -18.54 -2.73
N ALA A 226 -0.83 -18.73 -1.83
CA ALA A 226 -2.15 -19.23 -2.20
C ALA A 226 -2.87 -18.27 -3.17
N ARG A 227 -2.79 -16.96 -2.90
CA ARG A 227 -3.33 -15.92 -3.79
C ARG A 227 -2.61 -15.90 -5.13
N LEU A 228 -1.28 -15.97 -5.17
CA LEU A 228 -0.53 -16.04 -6.42
C LEU A 228 -0.96 -17.25 -7.25
N ALA A 229 -1.08 -18.42 -6.62
CA ALA A 229 -1.54 -19.65 -7.29
C ALA A 229 -2.99 -19.61 -7.76
N GLU A 230 -3.84 -18.73 -7.22
CA GLU A 230 -5.19 -18.47 -7.72
C GLU A 230 -5.16 -17.57 -8.96
N ARG A 231 -4.30 -16.54 -8.95
CA ARG A 231 -4.16 -15.59 -10.06
C ARG A 231 -3.45 -16.15 -11.29
N LEU A 232 -2.75 -17.28 -11.15
CA LEU A 232 -2.05 -17.99 -12.22
C LEU A 232 -2.86 -19.15 -12.84
N ARG A 233 -4.18 -19.20 -12.62
CA ARG A 233 -5.08 -20.25 -13.14
C ARG A 233 -5.92 -19.72 -14.30
#